data_AF-A0A0N1IPP1-F1
#
_entry.id   AF-A0A0N1IPP1-F1
#
_cell.length_a   1.000
_cell.length_b   1.000
_cell.length_c   1.000
_cell.angle_alpha   90.00
_cell.angle_beta   90.00
_cell.angle_gamma   90.00
#
_symmetry.space_group_name_H-M   'P 1'
#
loop_
_entity.id
_entity.type
_entity.pdbx_description
1 polymer ?
#
loop_
_entity_poly.entity_id
_entity_poly.type
_entity_poly.pdbx_seq_one_letter_code
_entity_poly.pdbx_strand_id
1 'polypeptide(L)'
;MNSNNVSLALHLYVQISTPNLLGDHEATGESVEEDMTNFWPTSAGKFHFCIDELPQELQYIHQLLQELKNTSRPDILYHLLQCLQVLVLNTDALAEHRGFLIWCQENLLIDNLWNVCDASQSHISSVAVPILLHCVTLAGGADVLCALVRDSFHQPDPKKRFTAVERVILIIRFMDGSPVRSSLPLQTALATAFCYLITSMDDICVYVAQRATLYIGTIHDSAIELLLYCLETQFDLVIVDRPTVLQAVYQLHNTLSDRRILTWDFFLNRFETLLLEAQINSNKTLDFANLREVVGGDTSSEWLVHKVRRAHEALSVSARAAHVHTLSGSLSAKWPYKRTVSAPAAVPPPPHDVRLEREKVYSRQYSAPLLKRKTSRFGLGQLLAPQPLAARNNNIHEGFHTLSGRSPDEALPIFLPKVDIDETDKETTNLLVFLLMQFLSRSDQAHPSEDKATQRTQDLVLKHLFQLLGYNCNEKYFHVSPHAMRKSSMFNAFMANLPQVLDQNHVMGGSIAEPTLLVLQVFIPFSN
;
A
#
# COMPACT_ATOMS: atom_id res chain seq x y z
N MET A 1 24.65 -30.96 27.43
CA MET A 1 25.42 -30.12 26.49
C MET A 1 24.45 -29.09 25.97
N ASN A 2 24.37 -27.97 26.69
CA ASN A 2 23.26 -27.01 26.59
C ASN A 2 23.61 -25.91 25.60
N SER A 3 22.70 -25.71 24.64
CA SER A 3 22.55 -24.48 23.88
C SER A 3 21.85 -23.46 24.77
N ASN A 4 22.51 -22.35 25.08
CA ASN A 4 21.85 -21.20 25.70
C ASN A 4 21.65 -20.12 24.63
N ASN A 5 20.39 -19.99 24.22
CA ASN A 5 19.81 -18.75 23.70
C ASN A 5 20.05 -17.62 24.70
N VAL A 6 20.58 -16.50 24.25
CA VAL A 6 20.43 -15.22 24.96
C VAL A 6 19.72 -14.26 24.02
N SER A 7 18.40 -14.20 24.20
CA SER A 7 17.54 -13.12 23.75
C SER A 7 17.77 -11.94 24.70
N LEU A 8 18.44 -10.89 24.25
CA LEU A 8 18.51 -9.62 24.98
C LEU A 8 17.53 -8.64 24.35
N ALA A 9 16.37 -8.53 24.98
CA ALA A 9 15.42 -7.46 24.77
C ALA A 9 16.02 -6.15 25.34
N LEU A 10 16.28 -5.17 24.49
CA LEU A 10 16.69 -3.83 24.90
C LEU A 10 15.51 -2.87 24.73
N HIS A 11 14.82 -2.62 25.84
CA HIS A 11 14.00 -1.44 26.05
C HIS A 11 14.92 -0.24 26.30
N LEU A 12 14.96 0.75 25.40
CA LEU A 12 15.54 2.06 25.69
C LEU A 12 14.59 3.17 25.24
N TYR A 13 14.10 3.91 26.23
CA TYR A 13 13.41 5.20 26.06
C TYR A 13 14.39 6.22 25.47
N VAL A 14 14.05 6.79 24.31
CA VAL A 14 14.81 7.90 23.72
C VAL A 14 14.33 9.21 24.35
N GLN A 15 15.20 9.85 25.15
CA GLN A 15 15.04 11.26 25.50
C GLN A 15 15.44 12.13 24.30
N ILE A 16 14.54 13.02 23.91
CA ILE A 16 14.74 13.99 22.84
C ILE A 16 15.62 15.13 23.39
N SER A 17 16.85 15.23 22.90
CA SER A 17 17.71 16.40 23.13
C SER A 17 17.82 17.19 21.82
N THR A 18 17.34 18.43 21.86
CA THR A 18 17.39 19.43 20.78
C THR A 18 18.83 19.84 20.43
N PRO A 19 19.15 20.18 19.17
CA PRO A 19 20.48 20.59 18.77
C PRO A 19 20.83 21.98 19.31
N ASN A 20 21.99 22.10 19.98
CA ASN A 20 22.59 23.40 20.30
C ASN A 20 23.19 24.01 19.03
N LEU A 21 22.62 25.14 18.60
CA LEU A 21 23.24 26.06 17.65
C LEU A 21 24.21 26.98 18.42
N LEU A 22 25.51 26.78 18.24
CA LEU A 22 26.56 27.77 18.52
C LEU A 22 26.86 28.44 17.17
N GLY A 23 26.88 29.76 16.95
CA GLY A 23 27.19 30.89 17.81
C GLY A 23 28.27 31.68 17.06
N ASP A 24 27.87 32.77 16.38
CA ASP A 24 28.76 33.61 15.55
C ASP A 24 29.96 34.13 16.36
N HIS A 25 31.17 33.76 15.95
CA HIS A 25 32.39 34.47 16.31
C HIS A 25 33.32 34.60 15.09
N GLU A 26 33.66 35.85 14.78
CA GLU A 26 34.58 36.30 13.75
C GLU A 26 35.94 35.60 13.84
N ALA A 27 36.40 35.02 12.73
CA ALA A 27 37.77 34.55 12.57
C ALA A 27 38.43 35.22 11.36
N THR A 28 39.46 35.99 11.68
CA THR A 28 40.56 36.42 10.81
C THR A 28 41.03 35.30 9.91
N GLY A 29 41.19 35.60 8.63
CA GLY A 29 41.53 34.64 7.59
C GLY A 29 42.96 34.12 7.71
N GLU A 30 43.07 32.82 7.94
CA GLU A 30 44.19 31.96 7.53
C GLU A 30 43.60 30.57 7.19
N SER A 31 43.94 30.07 5.99
CA SER A 31 43.69 28.72 5.41
C SER A 31 42.26 28.15 5.42
N VAL A 32 41.41 28.60 4.48
CA VAL A 32 40.05 28.04 4.24
C VAL A 32 40.06 26.77 3.35
N GLU A 33 41.21 26.34 2.81
CA GLU A 33 41.27 25.22 1.85
C GLU A 33 41.60 23.85 2.46
N GLU A 34 42.33 23.77 3.59
CA GLU A 34 42.69 22.48 4.22
C GLU A 34 41.56 21.88 5.07
N ASP A 35 40.68 22.72 5.62
CA ASP A 35 39.55 22.32 6.48
C ASP A 35 38.43 21.58 5.74
N MET A 36 38.43 21.54 4.40
CA MET A 36 37.37 20.90 3.62
C MET A 36 37.55 19.38 3.40
N THR A 37 38.69 18.80 3.77
CA THR A 37 39.06 17.41 3.43
C THR A 37 38.31 16.34 4.23
N ASN A 38 37.76 16.68 5.39
CA ASN A 38 37.05 15.77 6.29
C ASN A 38 35.55 16.07 6.41
N PHE A 39 35.00 16.88 5.50
CA PHE A 39 33.56 17.14 5.42
C PHE A 39 32.87 16.16 4.47
N TRP A 40 32.03 15.31 5.03
CA TRP A 40 31.26 14.31 4.32
C TRP A 40 29.80 14.78 4.16
N PRO A 41 29.36 15.11 2.94
CA PRO A 41 27.96 15.45 2.69
C PRO A 41 27.08 14.20 2.76
N THR A 42 25.93 14.33 3.41
CA THR A 42 24.92 13.27 3.57
C THR A 42 23.51 13.85 3.43
N SER A 43 22.49 12.98 3.36
CA SER A 43 21.08 13.42 3.39
C SER A 43 20.70 14.15 4.69
N ALA A 44 21.40 13.89 5.80
CA ALA A 44 21.15 14.51 7.10
C ALA A 44 22.01 15.76 7.37
N GLY A 45 22.75 16.24 6.37
CA GLY A 45 23.64 17.40 6.49
C GLY A 45 25.11 17.06 6.19
N LYS A 46 26.01 17.98 6.52
CA LYS A 46 27.45 17.76 6.38
C LYS A 46 28.02 17.34 7.74
N PHE A 47 28.71 16.20 7.77
CA PHE A 47 29.40 15.73 8.96
C PHE A 47 30.90 15.91 8.80
N HIS A 48 31.58 16.28 9.89
CA HIS A 48 33.02 16.37 9.94
C HIS A 48 33.59 15.16 10.70
N PHE A 49 34.37 14.31 10.03
CA PHE A 49 35.12 13.23 10.67
C PHE A 49 36.30 12.79 9.78
N CYS A 50 37.41 12.39 10.40
CA CYS A 50 38.54 11.77 9.72
C CYS A 50 38.46 10.25 9.91
N ILE A 51 38.63 9.47 8.83
CA ILE A 51 38.56 8.00 8.90
C ILE A 51 39.65 7.45 9.83
N ASP A 52 40.87 7.99 9.76
CA ASP A 52 42.02 7.53 10.56
C ASP A 52 41.87 7.83 12.07
N GLU A 53 40.92 8.69 12.45
CA GLU A 53 40.63 9.06 13.84
C GLU A 53 39.42 8.31 14.43
N LEU A 54 38.69 7.53 13.62
CA LEU A 54 37.58 6.71 14.10
C LEU A 54 38.07 5.56 14.99
N PRO A 55 37.23 4.97 15.85
CA PRO A 55 37.54 3.71 16.53
C PRO A 55 38.03 2.63 15.57
N GLN A 56 38.94 1.76 16.02
CA GLN A 56 39.58 0.73 15.18
C GLN A 56 38.55 -0.18 14.52
N GLU A 57 37.42 -0.44 15.19
CA GLU A 57 36.31 -1.23 14.69
C GLU A 57 35.67 -0.58 13.45
N LEU A 58 35.48 0.74 13.47
CA LEU A 58 34.90 1.50 12.35
C LEU A 58 35.87 1.64 11.19
N GLN A 59 37.15 1.86 11.48
CA GLN A 59 38.21 1.84 10.45
C GLN A 59 38.24 0.49 9.74
N TYR A 60 38.14 -0.59 10.52
CA TYR A 60 38.13 -1.94 9.97
C TYR A 60 36.86 -2.24 9.16
N ILE A 61 35.68 -1.80 9.61
CA ILE A 61 34.43 -1.87 8.83
C ILE A 61 34.60 -1.13 7.50
N HIS A 62 35.14 0.10 7.50
CA HIS A 62 35.39 0.85 6.28
C HIS A 62 36.29 0.08 5.31
N GLN A 63 37.42 -0.47 5.79
CA GLN A 63 38.32 -1.26 4.95
C GLN A 63 37.64 -2.52 4.40
N LEU A 64 36.89 -3.26 5.21
CA LEU A 64 36.14 -4.44 4.77
C LEU A 64 35.15 -4.10 3.65
N LEU A 65 34.46 -2.96 3.75
CA LEU A 65 33.52 -2.51 2.73
C LEU A 65 34.21 -2.11 1.42
N GLN A 66 35.40 -1.51 1.48
CA GLN A 66 36.20 -1.24 0.28
C GLN A 66 36.65 -2.54 -0.40
N GLU A 67 37.08 -3.55 0.39
CA GLU A 67 37.47 -4.86 -0.14
C GLU A 67 36.28 -5.65 -0.72
N LEU A 68 35.11 -5.58 -0.09
CA LEU A 68 33.88 -6.23 -0.57
C LEU A 68 33.52 -5.77 -1.99
N LYS A 69 33.68 -4.48 -2.29
CA LYS A 69 33.40 -3.91 -3.61
C LYS A 69 34.32 -4.43 -4.71
N ASN A 70 35.57 -4.75 -4.35
CA ASN A 70 36.62 -5.14 -5.31
C ASN A 70 36.81 -6.66 -5.43
N THR A 71 36.19 -7.43 -4.54
CA THR A 71 36.36 -8.89 -4.49
C THR A 71 35.31 -9.59 -5.34
N SER A 72 35.74 -10.45 -6.27
CA SER A 72 34.82 -11.27 -7.10
C SER A 72 34.73 -12.73 -6.66
N ARG A 73 35.66 -13.21 -5.82
CA ARG A 73 35.75 -14.61 -5.41
C ARG A 73 34.72 -14.93 -4.33
N PRO A 74 33.79 -15.88 -4.55
CA PRO A 74 32.70 -16.19 -3.62
C PRO A 74 33.17 -16.56 -2.20
N ASP A 75 34.19 -17.41 -2.09
CA ASP A 75 34.72 -17.86 -0.79
C ASP A 75 35.29 -16.70 0.04
N ILE A 76 35.95 -15.75 -0.62
CA ILE A 76 36.53 -14.57 0.04
C ILE A 76 35.41 -13.62 0.46
N LEU A 77 34.44 -13.37 -0.41
CA LEU A 77 33.25 -12.56 -0.09
C LEU A 77 32.52 -13.11 1.12
N TYR A 78 32.34 -14.42 1.20
CA TYR A 78 31.72 -15.09 2.33
C TYR A 78 32.45 -14.79 3.65
N HIS A 79 33.77 -14.93 3.68
CA HIS A 79 34.55 -14.64 4.88
C HIS A 79 34.59 -13.15 5.25
N LEU A 80 34.67 -12.25 4.26
CA LEU A 80 34.58 -10.81 4.49
C LEU A 80 33.24 -10.43 5.11
N LEU A 81 32.13 -11.01 4.61
CA LEU A 81 30.80 -10.80 5.17
C LEU A 81 30.65 -11.40 6.57
N GLN A 82 31.28 -12.54 6.86
CA GLN A 82 31.30 -13.08 8.23
C GLN A 82 32.00 -12.14 9.21
N CYS A 83 33.13 -11.54 8.81
CA CYS A 83 33.80 -10.52 9.63
C CYS A 83 32.88 -9.32 9.84
N LEU A 84 32.25 -8.81 8.77
CA LEU A 84 31.31 -7.70 8.87
C LEU A 84 30.10 -8.04 9.75
N GLN A 85 29.58 -9.27 9.67
CA GLN A 85 28.45 -9.74 10.47
C GLN A 85 28.75 -9.63 11.96
N VAL A 86 29.92 -10.07 12.40
CA VAL A 86 30.33 -9.99 13.81
C VAL A 86 30.39 -8.53 14.27
N LEU A 87 30.98 -7.65 13.47
CA LEU A 87 31.16 -6.24 13.84
C LEU A 87 29.84 -5.45 13.87
N VAL A 88 28.95 -5.73 12.92
CA VAL A 88 27.68 -5.01 12.80
C VAL A 88 26.63 -5.57 13.74
N LEU A 89 26.45 -6.89 13.82
CA LEU A 89 25.36 -7.50 14.59
C LEU A 89 25.72 -7.78 16.05
N ASN A 90 26.96 -8.18 16.36
CA ASN A 90 27.30 -8.65 17.70
C ASN A 90 27.92 -7.56 18.58
N THR A 91 28.58 -6.56 17.97
CA THR A 91 29.24 -5.47 18.71
C THR A 91 28.53 -4.13 18.59
N ASP A 92 27.48 -4.02 17.77
CA ASP A 92 26.72 -2.78 17.49
C ASP A 92 27.63 -1.56 17.19
N ALA A 93 28.75 -1.82 16.50
CA ALA A 93 29.86 -0.87 16.39
C ALA A 93 29.46 0.44 15.68
N LEU A 94 28.39 0.40 14.87
CA LEU A 94 27.90 1.51 14.07
C LEU A 94 27.05 2.53 14.85
N ALA A 95 26.53 2.18 16.03
CA ALA A 95 25.52 3.00 16.71
C ALA A 95 26.06 4.33 17.28
N GLU A 96 27.34 4.39 17.68
CA GLU A 96 27.89 5.53 18.42
C GLU A 96 28.31 6.71 17.54
N HIS A 97 28.63 6.46 16.26
CA HIS A 97 29.16 7.47 15.33
C HIS A 97 28.17 7.83 14.24
N ARG A 98 27.15 8.62 14.59
CA ARG A 98 26.03 8.98 13.70
C ARG A 98 26.46 9.53 12.33
N GLY A 99 27.47 10.41 12.28
CA GLY A 99 27.95 11.00 11.03
C GLY A 99 28.57 9.96 10.09
N PHE A 100 29.44 9.10 10.62
CA PHE A 100 30.02 7.98 9.87
C PHE A 100 28.96 6.96 9.47
N LEU A 101 28.03 6.62 10.36
CA LEU A 101 26.95 5.67 10.09
C LEU A 101 26.10 6.07 8.88
N ILE A 102 25.58 7.31 8.88
CA ILE A 102 24.72 7.80 7.79
C ILE A 102 25.50 7.82 6.48
N TRP A 103 26.71 8.37 6.48
CA TRP A 103 27.56 8.38 5.29
C TRP A 103 27.88 6.97 4.79
N CYS A 104 28.22 6.05 5.70
CA CYS A 104 28.58 4.67 5.39
C CYS A 104 27.39 3.92 4.79
N GLN A 105 26.18 4.09 5.33
CA GLN A 105 24.95 3.53 4.75
C GLN A 105 24.69 4.02 3.32
N GLU A 106 24.78 5.33 3.10
CA GLU A 106 24.51 5.97 1.82
C GLU A 106 25.52 5.60 0.72
N ASN A 107 26.80 5.38 1.07
CA ASN A 107 27.88 5.30 0.09
C ASN A 107 28.51 3.91 -0.06
N LEU A 108 28.42 3.05 0.96
CA LEU A 108 29.16 1.78 0.99
C LEU A 108 28.28 0.62 1.44
N LEU A 109 27.73 0.69 2.64
CA LEU A 109 27.19 -0.46 3.37
C LEU A 109 25.98 -1.06 2.66
N ILE A 110 24.92 -0.28 2.41
CA ILE A 110 23.69 -0.80 1.82
C ILE A 110 23.89 -1.19 0.35
N ASP A 111 24.63 -0.39 -0.44
CA ASP A 111 24.91 -0.72 -1.84
C ASP A 111 25.76 -1.99 -1.99
N ASN A 112 26.81 -2.15 -1.18
CA ASN A 112 27.63 -3.37 -1.21
C ASN A 112 26.80 -4.60 -0.83
N LEU A 113 26.01 -4.53 0.25
CA LEU A 113 25.16 -5.63 0.71
C LEU A 113 24.07 -6.00 -0.31
N TRP A 114 23.46 -5.01 -0.96
CA TRP A 114 22.54 -5.22 -2.08
C TRP A 114 23.23 -5.90 -3.26
N ASN A 115 24.46 -5.49 -3.58
CA ASN A 115 25.16 -5.97 -4.76
C ASN A 115 25.65 -7.42 -4.64
N VAL A 116 26.00 -7.87 -3.43
CA VAL A 116 26.39 -9.27 -3.16
C VAL A 116 25.20 -10.22 -3.04
N CYS A 117 23.97 -9.71 -2.96
CA CYS A 117 22.77 -10.54 -3.04
C CYS A 117 22.62 -11.09 -4.46
N ASP A 118 23.12 -12.30 -4.67
CA ASP A 118 23.05 -13.03 -5.95
C ASP A 118 22.47 -14.44 -5.74
N ALA A 119 21.56 -14.83 -6.63
CA ALA A 119 20.89 -16.12 -6.60
C ALA A 119 21.84 -17.26 -6.94
N SER A 120 22.88 -17.00 -7.75
CA SER A 120 23.91 -18.00 -8.07
C SER A 120 24.70 -18.43 -6.82
N GLN A 121 24.79 -17.54 -5.83
CA GLN A 121 25.56 -17.71 -4.60
C GLN A 121 24.68 -17.44 -3.39
N SER A 122 23.56 -18.16 -3.27
CA SER A 122 22.57 -17.93 -2.22
C SER A 122 23.12 -18.07 -0.79
N HIS A 123 24.21 -18.82 -0.58
CA HIS A 123 24.90 -18.93 0.71
C HIS A 123 25.53 -17.59 1.14
N ILE A 124 26.05 -16.79 0.20
CA ILE A 124 26.52 -15.41 0.48
C ILE A 124 25.35 -14.54 0.93
N SER A 125 24.22 -14.63 0.21
CA SER A 125 23.00 -13.89 0.55
C SER A 125 22.47 -14.25 1.95
N SER A 126 22.62 -15.50 2.39
CA SER A 126 22.21 -15.94 3.73
C SER A 126 22.97 -15.24 4.87
N VAL A 127 24.17 -14.69 4.59
CA VAL A 127 24.95 -13.88 5.55
C VAL A 127 24.70 -12.39 5.32
N ALA A 128 24.64 -11.94 4.06
CA ALA A 128 24.47 -10.53 3.71
C ALA A 128 23.10 -9.97 4.12
N VAL A 129 22.01 -10.74 3.94
CA VAL A 129 20.65 -10.26 4.19
C VAL A 129 20.41 -9.90 5.67
N PRO A 130 20.78 -10.72 6.66
CA PRO A 130 20.67 -10.33 8.06
C PRO A 130 21.40 -9.02 8.40
N ILE A 131 22.59 -8.80 7.83
CA ILE A 131 23.36 -7.55 8.01
C ILE A 131 22.58 -6.40 7.39
N LEU A 132 22.12 -6.55 6.14
CA LEU A 132 21.35 -5.53 5.42
C LEU A 132 20.10 -5.12 6.19
N LEU A 133 19.31 -6.10 6.65
CA LEU A 133 18.07 -5.82 7.38
C LEU A 133 18.33 -5.16 8.73
N HIS A 134 19.43 -5.51 9.41
CA HIS A 134 19.85 -4.77 10.60
C HIS A 134 20.24 -3.32 10.26
N CYS A 135 21.03 -3.08 9.21
CA CYS A 135 21.39 -1.73 8.77
C CYS A 135 20.16 -0.86 8.45
N VAL A 136 19.09 -1.46 7.91
CA VAL A 136 17.81 -0.78 7.67
C VAL A 136 17.13 -0.30 8.95
N THR A 137 17.36 -0.96 10.09
CA THR A 137 16.84 -0.52 11.39
C THR A 137 17.59 0.67 11.97
N LEU A 138 18.81 0.93 11.50
CA LEU A 138 19.65 2.04 11.94
C LEU A 138 19.27 3.35 11.24
N ALA A 139 19.71 4.49 11.79
CA ALA A 139 19.35 5.82 11.30
C ALA A 139 19.74 6.02 9.82
N GLY A 140 18.75 6.38 8.99
CA GLY A 140 18.91 6.59 7.54
C GLY A 140 18.73 5.33 6.67
N GLY A 141 18.76 4.13 7.26
CA GLY A 141 18.95 2.90 6.49
C GLY A 141 17.76 2.51 5.64
N ALA A 142 16.56 2.70 6.19
CA ALA A 142 15.32 2.47 5.45
C ALA A 142 15.20 3.38 4.23
N ASP A 143 15.52 4.68 4.35
CA ASP A 143 15.44 5.62 3.24
C ASP A 143 16.43 5.27 2.13
N VAL A 144 17.66 4.90 2.49
CA VAL A 144 18.69 4.46 1.54
C VAL A 144 18.26 3.19 0.81
N LEU A 145 17.75 2.17 1.52
CA LEU A 145 17.29 0.94 0.87
C LEU A 145 16.08 1.21 -0.04
N CYS A 146 15.12 2.02 0.41
CA CYS A 146 13.96 2.37 -0.41
C CYS A 146 14.35 3.10 -1.70
N ALA A 147 15.28 4.06 -1.61
CA ALA A 147 15.83 4.74 -2.77
C ALA A 147 16.57 3.78 -3.71
N LEU A 148 17.42 2.90 -3.17
CA LEU A 148 18.16 1.91 -3.95
C LEU A 148 17.23 0.94 -4.69
N VAL A 149 16.19 0.45 -4.02
CA VAL A 149 15.15 -0.40 -4.63
C VAL A 149 14.47 0.39 -5.75
N ARG A 150 13.94 1.58 -5.47
CA ARG A 150 13.29 2.42 -6.48
C ARG A 150 14.17 2.59 -7.70
N ASP A 151 15.42 3.00 -7.51
CA ASP A 151 16.33 3.34 -8.59
C ASP A 151 16.74 2.09 -9.39
N SER A 152 16.80 0.92 -8.74
CA SER A 152 17.06 -0.38 -9.38
C SER A 152 15.89 -0.86 -10.26
N PHE A 153 14.65 -0.71 -9.77
CA PHE A 153 13.46 -1.09 -10.53
C PHE A 153 13.09 -0.06 -11.63
N HIS A 154 13.56 1.18 -11.53
CA HIS A 154 13.37 2.20 -12.57
C HIS A 154 14.47 2.22 -13.65
N GLN A 155 15.42 1.29 -13.61
CA GLN A 155 16.47 1.23 -14.63
C GLN A 155 15.87 1.02 -16.04
N PRO A 156 16.33 1.76 -17.06
CA PRO A 156 15.86 1.59 -18.43
C PRO A 156 16.24 0.21 -18.99
N ASP A 157 17.39 -0.32 -18.57
CA ASP A 157 17.85 -1.65 -18.96
C ASP A 157 17.04 -2.75 -18.24
N PRO A 158 16.29 -3.59 -18.96
CA PRO A 158 15.52 -4.68 -18.37
C PRO A 158 16.40 -5.71 -17.64
N LYS A 159 17.68 -5.86 -17.98
CA LYS A 159 18.57 -6.78 -17.26
C LYS A 159 18.83 -6.33 -15.83
N LYS A 160 18.96 -5.02 -15.60
CA LYS A 160 19.11 -4.48 -14.25
C LYS A 160 17.84 -4.63 -13.43
N ARG A 161 16.67 -4.38 -14.04
CA ARG A 161 15.36 -4.63 -13.38
C ARG A 161 15.18 -6.10 -13.05
N PHE A 162 15.60 -6.99 -13.94
CA PHE A 162 15.63 -8.43 -13.68
C PHE A 162 16.48 -8.75 -12.44
N THR A 163 17.71 -8.24 -12.35
CA THR A 163 18.56 -8.43 -11.17
C THR A 163 17.93 -7.86 -9.90
N ALA A 164 17.22 -6.73 -9.99
CA ALA A 164 16.49 -6.15 -8.86
C ALA A 164 15.39 -7.11 -8.34
N VAL A 165 14.62 -7.75 -9.24
CA VAL A 165 13.65 -8.80 -8.89
C VAL A 165 14.33 -9.94 -8.12
N GLU A 166 15.47 -10.44 -8.60
CA GLU A 166 16.18 -11.54 -7.92
C GLU A 166 16.68 -11.14 -6.52
N ARG A 167 17.22 -9.93 -6.39
CA ARG A 167 17.73 -9.39 -5.11
C ARG A 167 16.64 -9.26 -4.07
N VAL A 168 15.49 -8.68 -4.44
CA VAL A 168 14.34 -8.59 -3.52
C VAL A 168 13.87 -9.97 -3.09
N ILE A 169 13.84 -10.95 -4.01
CA ILE A 169 13.47 -12.34 -3.67
C ILE A 169 14.45 -12.97 -2.68
N LEU A 170 15.75 -12.72 -2.80
CA LEU A 170 16.74 -13.21 -1.84
C LEU A 170 16.60 -12.55 -0.47
N ILE A 171 16.33 -11.24 -0.43
CA ILE A 171 16.03 -10.52 0.81
C ILE A 171 14.81 -11.15 1.49
N ILE A 172 13.72 -11.37 0.75
CA ILE A 172 12.51 -12.01 1.25
C ILE A 172 12.78 -13.44 1.72
N ARG A 173 13.61 -14.20 1.02
CA ARG A 173 13.92 -15.60 1.38
C ARG A 173 14.67 -15.71 2.72
N PHE A 174 15.53 -14.76 3.03
CA PHE A 174 16.40 -14.81 4.21
C PHE A 174 16.04 -13.82 5.31
N MET A 175 14.87 -13.16 5.23
CA MET A 175 14.40 -12.29 6.31
C MET A 175 13.88 -13.09 7.52
N ASP A 176 14.11 -12.56 8.72
CA ASP A 176 13.56 -13.07 9.97
C ASP A 176 12.37 -12.19 10.42
N GLY A 177 11.30 -12.82 10.89
CA GLY A 177 10.11 -12.13 11.38
C GLY A 177 10.31 -11.38 12.69
N SER A 178 11.23 -11.79 13.54
CA SER A 178 11.47 -11.15 14.84
C SER A 178 11.83 -9.65 14.73
N PRO A 179 12.88 -9.24 13.98
CA PRO A 179 13.23 -7.82 13.83
C PRO A 179 12.20 -7.02 13.02
N VAL A 180 11.50 -7.66 12.07
CA VAL A 180 10.52 -6.97 11.22
C VAL A 180 9.34 -6.50 12.04
N ARG A 181 8.82 -7.30 12.98
CA ARG A 181 7.64 -6.93 13.78
C ARG A 181 7.91 -5.77 14.75
N SER A 182 9.16 -5.52 15.13
CA SER A 182 9.53 -4.46 16.08
C SER A 182 10.01 -3.16 15.44
N SER A 183 10.33 -3.15 14.14
CA SER A 183 10.93 -2.00 13.46
C SER A 183 10.06 -1.45 12.34
N LEU A 184 9.45 -0.28 12.56
CA LEU A 184 8.66 0.42 11.56
C LEU A 184 9.46 0.83 10.30
N PRO A 185 10.71 1.34 10.40
CA PRO A 185 11.54 1.60 9.21
C PRO A 185 11.75 0.35 8.36
N LEU A 186 11.97 -0.80 9.00
CA LEU A 186 12.14 -2.08 8.32
C LEU A 186 10.85 -2.56 7.65
N GLN A 187 9.70 -2.41 8.32
CA GLN A 187 8.39 -2.70 7.72
C GLN A 187 8.14 -1.85 6.48
N THR A 188 8.45 -0.55 6.53
CA THR A 188 8.28 0.39 5.42
C THR A 188 9.17 0.02 4.23
N ALA A 189 10.44 -0.32 4.50
CA ALA A 189 11.38 -0.73 3.46
C ALA A 189 11.00 -2.05 2.78
N LEU A 190 10.56 -3.04 3.56
CA LEU A 190 10.10 -4.33 3.04
C LEU A 190 8.77 -4.19 2.27
N ALA A 191 7.82 -3.38 2.77
CA ALA A 191 6.59 -3.05 2.04
C ALA A 191 6.92 -2.40 0.68
N THR A 192 7.88 -1.48 0.66
CA THR A 192 8.35 -0.83 -0.57
C THR A 192 8.96 -1.84 -1.54
N ALA A 193 9.92 -2.64 -1.10
CA ALA A 193 10.55 -3.67 -1.93
C ALA A 193 9.52 -4.67 -2.48
N PHE A 194 8.55 -5.08 -1.66
CA PHE A 194 7.53 -6.03 -2.07
C PHE A 194 6.56 -5.44 -3.09
N CYS A 195 6.13 -4.18 -2.93
CA CYS A 195 5.30 -3.50 -3.93
C CYS A 195 6.01 -3.37 -5.29
N TYR A 196 7.33 -3.11 -5.31
CA TYR A 196 8.11 -3.12 -6.54
C TYR A 196 8.16 -4.51 -7.21
N LEU A 197 8.37 -5.54 -6.41
CA LEU A 197 8.36 -6.93 -6.90
C LEU A 197 6.99 -7.30 -7.50
N ILE A 198 5.89 -6.94 -6.82
CA ILE A 198 4.52 -7.19 -7.29
C ILE A 198 4.25 -6.43 -8.60
N THR A 199 4.56 -5.13 -8.63
CA THR A 199 4.39 -4.29 -9.83
C THR A 199 5.20 -4.82 -11.02
N SER A 200 6.35 -5.45 -10.76
CA SER A 200 7.18 -6.04 -11.81
C SER A 200 6.53 -7.21 -12.54
N MET A 201 5.46 -7.81 -12.02
CA MET A 201 4.65 -8.79 -12.76
C MET A 201 4.02 -8.20 -14.03
N ASP A 202 3.84 -6.88 -14.08
CA ASP A 202 3.32 -6.14 -15.24
C ASP A 202 4.44 -5.36 -15.97
N ASP A 203 5.71 -5.76 -15.83
CA ASP A 203 6.84 -5.11 -16.53
C ASP A 203 6.68 -5.21 -18.06
N ILE A 204 7.09 -4.13 -18.76
CA ILE A 204 7.04 -4.06 -20.23
C ILE A 204 7.90 -5.15 -20.90
N CYS A 205 8.95 -5.60 -20.23
CA CYS A 205 9.79 -6.71 -20.63
C CYS A 205 9.20 -8.02 -20.09
N VAL A 206 8.75 -8.87 -21.02
CA VAL A 206 8.14 -10.17 -20.72
C VAL A 206 9.02 -11.06 -19.83
N TYR A 207 10.34 -11.00 -19.98
CA TYR A 207 11.26 -11.79 -19.15
C TYR A 207 11.29 -11.34 -17.69
N VAL A 208 11.19 -10.03 -17.43
CA VAL A 208 11.13 -9.47 -16.07
C VAL A 208 9.78 -9.84 -15.44
N ALA A 209 8.68 -9.62 -16.18
CA ALA A 209 7.33 -9.97 -15.77
C ALA A 209 7.19 -11.45 -15.40
N GLN A 210 7.56 -12.36 -16.31
CA GLN A 210 7.49 -13.80 -16.07
C GLN A 210 8.34 -14.23 -14.87
N ARG A 211 9.55 -13.64 -14.72
CA ARG A 211 10.44 -13.96 -13.60
C ARG A 211 9.83 -13.52 -12.27
N ALA A 212 9.31 -12.30 -12.20
CA ALA A 212 8.64 -11.79 -10.99
C ALA A 212 7.44 -12.68 -10.61
N THR A 213 6.57 -13.01 -11.56
CA THR A 213 5.41 -13.88 -11.32
C THR A 213 5.82 -15.27 -10.82
N LEU A 214 6.82 -15.90 -11.44
CA LEU A 214 7.30 -17.23 -11.02
C LEU A 214 7.94 -17.19 -9.64
N TYR A 215 8.80 -16.20 -9.37
CA TYR A 215 9.51 -16.11 -8.11
C TYR A 215 8.61 -15.77 -6.93
N ILE A 216 7.61 -14.90 -7.11
CA ILE A 216 6.60 -14.65 -6.07
C ILE A 216 5.93 -15.96 -5.62
N GLY A 217 5.64 -16.86 -6.56
CA GLY A 217 5.10 -18.20 -6.28
C GLY A 217 6.00 -19.10 -5.42
N THR A 218 7.30 -18.79 -5.31
CA THR A 218 8.27 -19.58 -4.53
C THR A 218 8.50 -19.07 -3.10
N ILE A 219 7.93 -17.91 -2.75
CA ILE A 219 8.05 -17.34 -1.40
C ILE A 219 7.33 -18.27 -0.41
N HIS A 220 7.89 -18.48 0.79
CA HIS A 220 7.24 -19.29 1.83
C HIS A 220 6.06 -18.56 2.48
N ASP A 221 5.07 -19.31 2.98
CA ASP A 221 3.86 -18.74 3.57
C ASP A 221 4.16 -17.80 4.74
N SER A 222 5.10 -18.18 5.63
CA SER A 222 5.54 -17.34 6.73
C SER A 222 6.10 -15.98 6.28
N ALA A 223 6.80 -15.95 5.14
CA ALA A 223 7.32 -14.72 4.55
C ALA A 223 6.21 -13.91 3.89
N ILE A 224 5.24 -14.54 3.21
CA ILE A 224 4.05 -13.85 2.68
C ILE A 224 3.24 -13.20 3.80
N GLU A 225 2.97 -13.92 4.88
CA GLU A 225 2.25 -13.39 6.06
C GLU A 225 2.98 -12.17 6.65
N LEU A 226 4.30 -12.24 6.77
CA LEU A 226 5.10 -11.14 7.29
C LEU A 226 5.09 -9.91 6.36
N LEU A 227 5.11 -10.13 5.04
CA LEU A 227 5.04 -9.05 4.06
C LEU A 227 3.65 -8.42 3.99
N LEU A 228 2.58 -9.22 4.10
CA LEU A 228 1.22 -8.71 4.22
C LEU A 228 1.07 -7.87 5.49
N TYR A 229 1.66 -8.28 6.61
CA TYR A 229 1.74 -7.47 7.82
C TYR A 229 2.45 -6.13 7.58
N CYS A 230 3.54 -6.10 6.81
CA CYS A 230 4.22 -4.84 6.45
C CYS A 230 3.33 -3.94 5.57
N LEU A 231 2.62 -4.51 4.59
CA LEU A 231 1.66 -3.77 3.75
C LEU A 231 0.49 -3.22 4.56
N GLU A 232 -0.02 -3.98 5.54
CA GLU A 232 -1.06 -3.52 6.45
C GLU A 232 -0.59 -2.35 7.33
N THR A 233 0.63 -2.42 7.87
CA THR A 233 1.21 -1.28 8.60
C THR A 233 1.31 -0.05 7.68
N GLN A 234 1.74 -0.22 6.42
CA GLN A 234 1.82 0.89 5.47
C GLN A 234 0.43 1.49 5.17
N PHE A 235 -0.59 0.63 4.99
CA PHE A 235 -1.98 1.06 4.81
C PHE A 235 -2.49 1.88 5.99
N ASP A 236 -2.19 1.42 7.21
CA ASP A 236 -2.66 2.07 8.45
C ASP A 236 -1.98 3.43 8.67
N LEU A 237 -0.70 3.58 8.34
CA LEU A 237 0.08 4.78 8.69
C LEU A 237 0.19 5.81 7.57
N VAL A 238 0.11 5.40 6.29
CA VAL A 238 0.39 6.27 5.15
C VAL A 238 -0.82 6.31 4.21
N ILE A 239 -1.73 7.26 4.47
CA ILE A 239 -3.03 7.39 3.77
C ILE A 239 -2.87 7.44 2.24
N VAL A 240 -1.90 8.20 1.75
CA VAL A 240 -1.64 8.35 0.30
C VAL A 240 -1.19 7.05 -0.40
N ASP A 241 -0.73 6.06 0.37
CA ASP A 241 -0.26 4.77 -0.16
C ASP A 241 -1.34 3.69 -0.20
N ARG A 242 -2.50 3.93 0.43
CA ARG A 242 -3.59 2.95 0.52
C ARG A 242 -4.04 2.40 -0.83
N PRO A 243 -4.26 3.21 -1.90
CA PRO A 243 -4.64 2.67 -3.20
C PRO A 243 -3.58 1.70 -3.76
N THR A 244 -2.30 2.06 -3.62
CA THR A 244 -1.17 1.25 -4.06
C THR A 244 -1.10 -0.08 -3.31
N VAL A 245 -1.28 -0.05 -1.99
CA VAL A 245 -1.32 -1.27 -1.17
C VAL A 245 -2.48 -2.17 -1.58
N LEU A 246 -3.70 -1.63 -1.73
CA LEU A 246 -4.87 -2.41 -2.13
C LEU A 246 -4.70 -3.03 -3.52
N GLN A 247 -4.11 -2.29 -4.47
CA GLN A 247 -3.81 -2.80 -5.80
C GLN A 247 -2.78 -3.94 -5.75
N ALA A 248 -1.73 -3.81 -4.93
CA ALA A 248 -0.72 -4.85 -4.74
C ALA A 248 -1.33 -6.12 -4.13
N VAL A 249 -2.16 -5.99 -3.09
CA VAL A 249 -2.88 -7.10 -2.47
C VAL A 249 -3.83 -7.77 -3.47
N TYR A 250 -4.52 -7.01 -4.32
CA TYR A 250 -5.38 -7.56 -5.37
C TYR A 250 -4.59 -8.38 -6.40
N GLN A 251 -3.41 -7.91 -6.82
CA GLN A 251 -2.54 -8.66 -7.72
C GLN A 251 -2.03 -9.96 -7.07
N LEU A 252 -1.64 -9.92 -5.80
CA LEU A 252 -1.25 -11.10 -5.05
C LEU A 252 -2.41 -12.10 -4.92
N HIS A 253 -3.62 -11.64 -4.57
CA HIS A 253 -4.79 -12.50 -4.45
C HIS A 253 -5.08 -13.30 -5.73
N ASN A 254 -4.88 -12.68 -6.90
CA ASN A 254 -5.08 -13.36 -8.18
C ASN A 254 -3.91 -14.27 -8.57
N THR A 255 -2.68 -13.93 -8.17
CA THR A 255 -1.47 -14.68 -8.52
C THR A 255 -1.25 -15.89 -7.61
N LEU A 256 -1.54 -15.73 -6.32
CA LEU A 256 -1.39 -16.71 -5.25
C LEU A 256 -2.78 -17.15 -4.76
N SER A 257 -3.64 -17.58 -5.70
CA SER A 257 -5.05 -17.86 -5.41
C SER A 257 -5.27 -18.98 -4.39
N ASP A 258 -4.28 -19.85 -4.22
CA ASP A 258 -4.23 -20.93 -3.24
C ASP A 258 -3.94 -20.47 -1.80
N ARG A 259 -3.39 -19.25 -1.62
CA ARG A 259 -2.86 -18.79 -0.32
C ARG A 259 -3.79 -17.88 0.49
N ARG A 260 -5.10 -17.83 0.16
CA ARG A 260 -6.14 -17.06 0.89
C ARG A 260 -5.67 -15.64 1.32
N ILE A 261 -5.10 -14.90 0.37
CA ILE A 261 -4.55 -13.55 0.61
C ILE A 261 -5.59 -12.57 1.18
N LEU A 262 -6.84 -12.70 0.75
CA LEU A 262 -7.97 -11.89 1.25
C LEU A 262 -8.79 -12.71 2.24
N THR A 263 -9.11 -12.10 3.37
CA THR A 263 -9.89 -12.70 4.45
C THR A 263 -10.97 -11.74 4.96
N TRP A 264 -11.95 -12.26 5.70
CA TRP A 264 -12.94 -11.43 6.38
C TRP A 264 -12.30 -10.43 7.35
N ASP A 265 -11.28 -10.87 8.10
CA ASP A 265 -10.53 -10.00 9.02
C ASP A 265 -9.78 -8.89 8.31
N PHE A 266 -9.24 -9.13 7.11
CA PHE A 266 -8.63 -8.09 6.29
C PHE A 266 -9.66 -6.97 6.04
N PHE A 267 -10.84 -7.30 5.52
CA PHE A 267 -11.86 -6.29 5.22
C PHE A 267 -12.41 -5.61 6.47
N LEU A 268 -12.65 -6.35 7.55
CA LEU A 268 -13.12 -5.77 8.81
C LEU A 268 -12.11 -4.73 9.32
N ASN A 269 -10.83 -5.10 9.38
CA ASN A 269 -9.78 -4.19 9.84
C ASN A 269 -9.66 -2.94 8.95
N ARG A 270 -9.73 -3.08 7.62
CA ARG A 270 -9.67 -1.93 6.71
C ARG A 270 -10.88 -1.01 6.87
N PHE A 271 -12.10 -1.56 6.96
CA PHE A 271 -13.30 -0.75 7.17
C PHE A 271 -13.28 -0.02 8.50
N GLU A 272 -12.89 -0.70 9.58
CA GLU A 272 -12.79 -0.09 10.91
C GLU A 272 -11.76 1.04 10.93
N THR A 273 -10.59 0.88 10.31
CA THR A 273 -9.59 1.96 10.21
C THR A 273 -10.19 3.20 9.55
N LEU A 274 -10.82 3.06 8.38
CA LEU A 274 -11.41 4.18 7.65
C LEU A 274 -12.58 4.83 8.41
N LEU A 275 -13.40 4.02 9.06
CA LEU A 275 -14.56 4.49 9.81
C LEU A 275 -14.14 5.22 11.09
N LEU A 276 -13.12 4.73 11.79
CA LEU A 276 -12.52 5.41 12.94
C LEU A 276 -11.94 6.77 12.56
N GLU A 277 -11.21 6.85 11.45
CA GLU A 277 -10.65 8.11 10.95
C GLU A 277 -11.73 9.12 10.56
N ALA A 278 -12.78 8.66 9.88
CA ALA A 278 -13.94 9.50 9.56
C ALA A 278 -14.61 10.06 10.83
N GLN A 279 -14.71 9.25 11.89
CA GLN A 279 -15.26 9.68 13.17
C GLN A 279 -14.33 10.67 13.91
N ILE A 280 -13.02 10.43 13.90
CA ILE A 280 -12.02 11.34 14.49
C ILE A 280 -12.03 12.70 13.78
N ASN A 281 -12.07 12.71 12.44
CA ASN A 281 -12.10 13.94 11.65
C ASN A 281 -13.38 14.75 11.87
N SER A 282 -14.49 14.09 12.20
CA SER A 282 -15.77 14.79 12.34
C SER A 282 -16.16 15.16 13.77
N ASN A 283 -15.64 14.48 14.79
CA ASN A 283 -15.99 14.76 16.19
C ASN A 283 -14.94 15.64 16.86
N LYS A 284 -15.35 16.84 17.33
CA LYS A 284 -14.53 17.67 18.23
C LYS A 284 -14.38 17.05 19.63
N THR A 285 -15.21 16.06 19.98
CA THR A 285 -15.16 15.29 21.24
C THR A 285 -15.42 13.82 20.93
N LEU A 286 -14.40 12.96 21.07
CA LEU A 286 -14.48 11.51 20.86
C LEU A 286 -15.28 10.85 21.98
N ASP A 287 -16.45 10.30 21.67
CA ASP A 287 -17.20 9.45 22.59
C ASP A 287 -16.81 7.97 22.38
N PHE A 288 -16.05 7.43 23.33
CA PHE A 288 -15.56 6.05 23.28
C PHE A 288 -16.68 5.00 23.30
N ALA A 289 -17.87 5.34 23.78
CA ALA A 289 -19.02 4.44 23.74
C ALA A 289 -19.49 4.22 22.28
N ASN A 290 -19.55 5.30 21.50
CA ASN A 290 -19.96 5.25 20.09
C ASN A 290 -18.92 4.54 19.21
N LEU A 291 -17.62 4.71 19.50
CA LEU A 291 -16.54 4.00 18.80
C LEU A 291 -16.58 2.49 19.04
N ARG A 292 -16.99 2.05 20.24
CA ARG A 292 -17.11 0.62 20.56
C ARG A 292 -18.25 -0.06 19.80
N GLU A 293 -19.35 0.65 19.56
CA GLU A 293 -20.45 0.13 18.73
C GLU A 293 -20.02 -0.03 17.26
N VAL A 294 -19.16 0.87 16.80
CA VAL A 294 -18.61 0.90 15.43
C VAL A 294 -17.62 -0.24 15.16
N VAL A 295 -16.78 -0.61 16.14
CA VAL A 295 -15.66 -1.59 16.01
C VAL A 295 -16.05 -2.98 16.55
N GLY A 296 -17.35 -3.25 16.72
CA GLY A 296 -17.84 -4.47 17.36
C GLY A 296 -17.61 -4.48 18.88
N GLY A 297 -18.68 -4.64 19.65
CA GLY A 297 -18.69 -4.41 21.10
C GLY A 297 -17.79 -5.30 21.97
N ASP A 298 -17.27 -6.41 21.42
CA ASP A 298 -16.47 -7.42 22.14
C ASP A 298 -14.95 -7.12 22.13
N THR A 299 -14.53 -6.02 21.51
CA THR A 299 -13.13 -5.70 21.29
C THR A 299 -12.46 -5.14 22.56
N SER A 300 -11.23 -5.60 22.88
CA SER A 300 -10.52 -5.17 24.10
C SER A 300 -10.31 -3.65 24.11
N SER A 301 -10.46 -3.01 25.29
CA SER A 301 -10.26 -1.56 25.41
C SER A 301 -8.85 -1.12 25.02
N GLU A 302 -7.85 -1.97 25.28
CA GLU A 302 -6.45 -1.74 24.90
C GLU A 302 -6.27 -1.74 23.38
N TRP A 303 -6.91 -2.68 22.67
CA TRP A 303 -6.91 -2.70 21.21
C TRP A 303 -7.57 -1.47 20.60
N LEU A 304 -8.72 -1.06 21.14
CA LEU A 304 -9.42 0.13 20.66
C LEU A 304 -8.55 1.39 20.85
N VAL A 305 -7.90 1.54 22.01
CA VAL A 305 -6.95 2.63 22.28
C VAL A 305 -5.78 2.58 21.29
N HIS A 306 -5.25 1.40 21.00
CA HIS A 306 -4.17 1.24 20.02
C HIS A 306 -4.61 1.65 18.60
N LYS A 307 -5.82 1.26 18.15
CA LYS A 307 -6.37 1.68 16.85
C LYS A 307 -6.57 3.20 16.77
N VAL A 308 -7.14 3.80 17.81
CA VAL A 308 -7.32 5.27 17.89
C VAL A 308 -5.98 6.00 17.83
N ARG A 309 -4.96 5.52 18.56
CA ARG A 309 -3.60 6.07 18.50
C ARG A 309 -3.04 6.00 17.09
N ARG A 310 -3.16 4.87 16.40
CA ARG A 310 -2.70 4.71 15.02
C ARG A 310 -3.43 5.63 14.04
N ALA A 311 -4.75 5.77 14.16
CA ALA A 311 -5.52 6.69 13.33
C ALA A 311 -5.06 8.15 13.49
N HIS A 312 -4.82 8.60 14.74
CA HIS A 312 -4.23 9.93 14.97
C HIS A 312 -2.84 10.07 14.37
N GLU A 313 -2.00 9.03 14.47
CA GLU A 313 -0.67 9.01 13.87
C GLU A 313 -0.75 9.18 12.35
N ALA A 314 -1.59 8.40 11.68
CA ALA A 314 -1.80 8.46 10.22
C ALA A 314 -2.28 9.83 9.74
N LEU A 315 -3.28 10.40 10.43
CA LEU A 315 -3.80 11.74 10.14
C LEU A 315 -2.72 12.83 10.36
N SER A 316 -1.86 12.67 11.37
CA SER A 316 -0.75 13.60 11.63
C SER A 316 0.38 13.51 10.60
N VAL A 317 0.66 12.30 10.09
CA VAL A 317 1.65 12.04 9.04
C VAL A 317 1.18 12.61 7.71
N SER A 318 -0.10 12.44 7.37
CA SER A 318 -0.73 13.04 6.19
C SER A 318 -0.59 14.57 6.18
N ALA A 319 -0.75 15.22 7.33
CA ALA A 319 -0.57 16.67 7.46
C ALA A 319 0.89 17.14 7.26
N ARG A 320 1.88 16.24 7.36
CA ARG A 320 3.33 16.53 7.25
C ARG A 320 3.95 16.02 5.94
N ALA A 321 3.13 15.72 4.92
CA ALA A 321 3.47 14.97 3.70
C ALA A 321 4.75 15.35 2.92
N ALA A 322 5.37 16.51 3.17
CA ALA A 322 6.57 16.94 2.44
C ALA A 322 7.83 16.07 2.70
N HIS A 323 7.88 15.27 3.77
CA HIS A 323 9.09 14.55 4.20
C HIS A 323 8.91 13.03 4.39
N VAL A 324 7.78 12.45 3.98
CA VAL A 324 7.49 11.01 4.19
C VAL A 324 7.77 10.25 2.90
N HIS A 325 8.51 9.14 2.97
CA HIS A 325 8.67 8.23 1.84
C HIS A 325 7.32 7.56 1.53
N THR A 326 6.77 7.81 0.34
CA THR A 326 5.46 7.29 -0.07
C THR A 326 5.63 6.28 -1.20
N LEU A 327 4.96 5.13 -1.10
CA LEU A 327 4.85 4.14 -2.17
C LEU A 327 4.27 4.76 -3.44
N SER A 328 3.21 5.58 -3.32
CA SER A 328 2.53 6.20 -4.45
C SER A 328 3.43 7.19 -5.20
N GLY A 329 4.23 7.98 -4.49
CA GLY A 329 5.23 8.86 -5.12
C GLY A 329 6.40 8.10 -5.73
N SER A 330 6.80 7.00 -5.09
CA SER A 330 7.90 6.12 -5.49
C SER A 330 7.58 5.31 -6.76
N LEU A 331 6.42 4.67 -6.81
CA LEU A 331 5.99 3.77 -7.91
C LEU A 331 5.39 4.52 -9.11
N SER A 332 5.02 5.78 -8.94
CA SER A 332 4.57 6.64 -10.04
C SER A 332 5.75 7.02 -10.92
N ALA A 333 6.20 6.06 -11.73
CA ALA A 333 7.05 6.34 -12.87
C ALA A 333 6.25 7.20 -13.85
N LYS A 334 6.49 8.52 -13.86
CA LYS A 334 6.13 9.37 -15.00
C LYS A 334 7.01 8.96 -16.18
N TRP A 335 6.74 7.80 -16.77
CA TRP A 335 7.25 7.49 -18.09
C TRP A 335 6.70 8.57 -19.01
N PRO A 336 7.55 9.29 -19.78
CA PRO A 336 7.06 10.16 -20.81
C PRO A 336 6.30 9.26 -21.79
N TYR A 337 4.98 9.22 -21.65
CA TYR A 337 4.11 8.52 -22.56
C TYR A 337 4.38 9.16 -23.93
N LYS A 338 5.17 8.48 -24.77
CA LYS A 338 5.21 8.77 -26.19
C LYS A 338 3.81 8.47 -26.67
N ARG A 339 3.02 9.55 -26.75
CA ARG A 339 1.75 9.63 -27.46
C ARG A 339 1.86 8.70 -28.66
N THR A 340 1.01 7.68 -28.72
CA THR A 340 0.94 6.77 -29.85
C THR A 340 0.92 7.63 -31.13
N VAL A 341 1.98 7.54 -31.91
CA VAL A 341 2.10 8.23 -33.20
C VAL A 341 1.27 7.43 -34.20
N SER A 342 -0.03 7.46 -34.00
CA SER A 342 -1.04 7.01 -34.94
C SER A 342 -1.98 8.18 -35.19
N ALA A 343 -1.39 9.28 -35.64
CA ALA A 343 -2.06 10.36 -36.33
C ALA A 343 -1.10 10.82 -37.44
N PRO A 344 -1.51 10.80 -38.73
CA PRO A 344 -0.67 11.28 -39.79
C PRO A 344 -0.38 12.77 -39.57
N ALA A 345 0.89 13.13 -39.55
CA ALA A 345 1.34 14.51 -39.50
C ALA A 345 1.08 15.19 -40.85
N ALA A 346 0.70 16.47 -40.77
CA ALA A 346 0.68 17.50 -41.83
C ALA A 346 -0.49 17.50 -42.83
N VAL A 347 -1.41 18.45 -42.62
CA VAL A 347 -2.10 19.18 -43.71
C VAL A 347 -1.83 20.67 -43.45
N PRO A 348 -1.31 21.44 -44.43
CA PRO A 348 -1.11 22.88 -44.26
C PRO A 348 -2.45 23.65 -44.28
N PRO A 349 -2.54 24.83 -43.65
CA PRO A 349 -3.79 25.58 -43.60
C PRO A 349 -4.09 26.25 -44.95
N PRO A 350 -5.35 26.25 -45.43
CA PRO A 350 -5.76 27.13 -46.52
C PRO A 350 -6.16 28.52 -45.99
N PRO A 351 -6.09 29.57 -46.83
CA PRO A 351 -6.26 30.96 -46.42
C PRO A 351 -7.74 31.34 -46.21
N HIS A 352 -7.93 32.43 -45.46
CA HIS A 352 -9.19 33.12 -45.13
C HIS A 352 -10.17 33.30 -46.30
N ASP A 353 -11.46 32.96 -46.12
CA ASP A 353 -12.59 33.93 -46.20
C ASP A 353 -13.98 33.37 -45.78
N VAL A 354 -14.65 34.14 -44.90
CA VAL A 354 -16.07 34.55 -44.73
C VAL A 354 -17.29 33.58 -44.98
N ARG A 355 -18.03 33.35 -43.87
CA ARG A 355 -19.50 33.23 -43.60
C ARG A 355 -20.37 31.99 -43.98
N LEU A 356 -21.19 31.61 -42.95
CA LEU A 356 -22.47 30.84 -42.91
C LEU A 356 -22.34 29.32 -43.14
N GLU A 357 -22.93 28.38 -42.38
CA GLU A 357 -24.23 28.28 -41.69
C GLU A 357 -24.17 27.20 -40.56
N ARG A 358 -25.19 27.16 -39.69
CA ARG A 358 -25.32 26.24 -38.53
C ARG A 358 -25.39 24.75 -38.93
N GLU A 359 -24.64 23.88 -38.23
CA GLU A 359 -25.04 22.48 -38.06
C GLU A 359 -24.68 21.94 -36.66
N LYS A 360 -25.62 21.24 -36.02
CA LYS A 360 -25.56 20.74 -34.64
C LYS A 360 -24.64 19.52 -34.57
N VAL A 361 -23.51 19.64 -33.87
CA VAL A 361 -22.60 18.52 -33.58
C VAL A 361 -22.93 17.93 -32.21
N TYR A 362 -23.26 16.64 -32.19
CA TYR A 362 -23.46 15.83 -30.99
C TYR A 362 -22.23 15.86 -30.08
N SER A 363 -22.45 16.06 -28.78
CA SER A 363 -21.41 15.99 -27.75
C SER A 363 -20.87 14.57 -27.65
N ARG A 364 -19.56 14.40 -27.90
CA ARG A 364 -18.87 13.12 -27.83
C ARG A 364 -18.84 12.63 -26.38
N GLN A 365 -19.22 11.37 -26.18
CA GLN A 365 -19.07 10.64 -24.93
C GLN A 365 -17.59 10.59 -24.52
N TYR A 366 -17.30 10.95 -23.26
CA TYR A 366 -16.03 10.66 -22.62
C TYR A 366 -15.93 9.14 -22.42
N SER A 367 -14.95 8.51 -23.07
CA SER A 367 -14.65 7.09 -22.87
C SER A 367 -13.99 6.90 -21.50
N ALA A 368 -14.56 6.01 -20.69
CA ALA A 368 -13.97 5.54 -19.44
C ALA A 368 -12.62 4.81 -19.69
N PRO A 369 -11.71 4.74 -18.70
CA PRO A 369 -10.45 4.04 -18.85
C PRO A 369 -10.70 2.54 -19.08
N LEU A 370 -10.27 2.03 -20.24
CA LEU A 370 -10.27 0.61 -20.57
C LEU A 370 -9.08 -0.07 -19.89
N LEU A 371 -9.33 -0.73 -18.76
CA LEU A 371 -8.43 -1.75 -18.19
C LEU A 371 -8.33 -2.91 -19.19
N LYS A 372 -7.21 -3.00 -19.91
CA LYS A 372 -6.90 -4.12 -20.79
C LYS A 372 -6.63 -5.38 -19.96
N ARG A 373 -7.65 -6.22 -19.78
CA ARG A 373 -7.47 -7.64 -19.46
C ARG A 373 -7.32 -8.44 -20.74
N LYS A 374 -6.20 -9.14 -20.90
CA LYS A 374 -6.11 -10.37 -21.73
C LYS A 374 -5.09 -11.35 -21.16
N THR A 375 -5.56 -12.25 -20.30
CA THR A 375 -5.22 -13.67 -20.33
C THR A 375 -6.43 -14.47 -19.80
N SER A 376 -7.26 -14.97 -20.72
CA SER A 376 -8.15 -16.08 -20.42
C SER A 376 -8.25 -16.94 -21.68
N ARG A 377 -7.69 -18.15 -21.59
CA ARG A 377 -8.04 -19.26 -22.47
C ARG A 377 -9.29 -19.88 -21.88
N PHE A 378 -10.45 -19.71 -22.52
CA PHE A 378 -11.44 -20.78 -22.75
C PHE A 378 -12.52 -20.19 -23.66
N GLY A 379 -12.83 -20.91 -24.74
CA GLY A 379 -13.77 -20.47 -25.76
C GLY A 379 -15.18 -20.98 -25.49
N LEU A 380 -16.17 -20.14 -25.79
CA LEU A 380 -17.33 -20.50 -26.61
C LEU A 380 -17.96 -19.20 -27.11
N GLY A 381 -18.01 -19.03 -28.42
CA GLY A 381 -18.69 -17.92 -29.06
C GLY A 381 -20.17 -18.21 -29.28
N GLN A 382 -20.90 -17.09 -29.42
CA GLN A 382 -21.99 -16.92 -30.39
C GLN A 382 -23.37 -17.48 -29.98
N LEU A 383 -24.29 -16.58 -29.62
CA LEU A 383 -25.64 -16.48 -30.21
C LEU A 383 -26.36 -15.18 -29.75
N LEU A 384 -26.59 -14.32 -30.75
CA LEU A 384 -27.74 -13.43 -30.98
C LEU A 384 -27.92 -12.13 -30.16
N ALA A 385 -27.88 -11.04 -30.93
CA ALA A 385 -28.35 -9.69 -30.63
C ALA A 385 -29.90 -9.57 -30.81
N PRO A 386 -30.52 -8.45 -30.37
CA PRO A 386 -31.91 -8.39 -29.89
C PRO A 386 -32.93 -7.88 -30.92
N GLN A 387 -34.22 -8.07 -30.63
CA GLN A 387 -35.36 -7.41 -31.30
C GLN A 387 -36.22 -6.69 -30.24
N PRO A 388 -36.68 -5.44 -30.49
CA PRO A 388 -37.48 -4.66 -29.54
C PRO A 388 -38.98 -4.80 -29.83
N LEU A 389 -39.81 -4.91 -28.79
CA LEU A 389 -41.26 -4.71 -28.93
C LEU A 389 -41.84 -3.82 -27.82
N ALA A 390 -42.24 -2.65 -28.29
CA ALA A 390 -43.43 -1.85 -27.98
C ALA A 390 -44.16 -2.02 -26.63
N ALA A 391 -44.38 -0.83 -26.05
CA ALA A 391 -45.31 -0.46 -24.99
C ALA A 391 -46.67 -1.15 -25.03
N ARG A 392 -47.16 -1.51 -23.85
CA ARG A 392 -48.59 -1.57 -23.57
C ARG A 392 -48.88 -1.06 -22.15
N ASN A 393 -49.59 0.05 -22.13
CA ASN A 393 -50.18 0.71 -20.98
C ASN A 393 -51.31 -0.15 -20.40
N ASN A 394 -51.44 -0.23 -19.07
CA ASN A 394 -52.73 -0.45 -18.40
C ASN A 394 -52.63 -0.09 -16.90
N ASN A 395 -53.46 0.88 -16.52
CA ASN A 395 -53.71 1.33 -15.16
C ASN A 395 -54.41 0.24 -14.33
N ILE A 396 -53.89 -0.05 -13.13
CA ILE A 396 -54.72 -0.43 -11.98
C ILE A 396 -54.14 0.23 -10.72
N HIS A 397 -55.01 0.99 -10.07
CA HIS A 397 -54.85 1.74 -8.83
C HIS A 397 -54.98 0.80 -7.63
N GLU A 398 -54.08 0.86 -6.65
CA GLU A 398 -54.44 0.76 -5.22
C GLU A 398 -53.27 1.08 -4.25
N GLY A 399 -53.46 2.18 -3.54
CA GLY A 399 -53.00 2.53 -2.17
C GLY A 399 -51.67 2.05 -1.62
N PHE A 400 -50.65 2.93 -1.60
CA PHE A 400 -49.65 2.95 -0.53
C PHE A 400 -49.50 4.35 0.05
N HIS A 401 -49.72 4.44 1.36
CA HIS A 401 -49.68 5.68 2.14
C HIS A 401 -48.26 6.25 2.21
N THR A 402 -48.12 7.50 1.75
CA THR A 402 -46.99 8.38 2.04
C THR A 402 -46.91 8.69 3.53
N LEU A 403 -45.88 8.21 4.21
CA LEU A 403 -45.44 8.76 5.51
C LEU A 403 -44.17 9.59 5.29
N SER A 404 -44.36 10.81 4.80
CA SER A 404 -43.44 11.91 5.04
C SER A 404 -44.06 12.75 6.15
N GLY A 405 -43.40 12.85 7.30
CA GLY A 405 -43.92 13.65 8.40
C GLY A 405 -43.40 13.25 9.78
N ARG A 406 -42.09 13.39 10.02
CA ARG A 406 -41.60 13.74 11.35
C ARG A 406 -40.32 14.57 11.25
N SER A 407 -40.26 15.59 12.09
CA SER A 407 -39.28 16.68 12.19
C SER A 407 -37.83 16.20 12.37
N PRO A 408 -36.82 16.98 11.92
CA PRO A 408 -35.42 16.54 11.90
C PRO A 408 -34.62 16.82 13.19
N ASP A 409 -35.26 17.19 14.30
CA ASP A 409 -34.58 17.42 15.58
C ASP A 409 -35.06 16.38 16.61
N GLU A 410 -34.12 15.77 17.33
CA GLU A 410 -34.30 14.81 18.46
C GLU A 410 -34.36 13.30 18.16
N ALA A 411 -33.54 12.80 17.22
CA ALA A 411 -33.02 11.43 17.32
C ALA A 411 -31.50 11.52 17.27
N LEU A 412 -30.82 11.11 18.36
CA LEU A 412 -29.35 11.05 18.42
C LEU A 412 -28.85 10.25 17.21
N PRO A 413 -28.16 10.89 16.28
CA PRO A 413 -27.76 10.25 15.06
C PRO A 413 -26.35 9.70 15.24
N ILE A 414 -26.22 8.39 15.03
CA ILE A 414 -24.95 7.74 14.72
C ILE A 414 -24.56 8.23 13.31
N PHE A 415 -24.17 9.51 13.23
CA PHE A 415 -23.73 10.11 11.99
C PHE A 415 -22.30 9.64 11.75
N LEU A 416 -22.08 8.95 10.64
CA LEU A 416 -21.02 9.40 9.76
C LEU A 416 -21.45 10.79 9.32
N PRO A 417 -20.80 11.87 9.79
CA PRO A 417 -21.21 13.19 9.36
C PRO A 417 -20.93 13.28 7.85
N LYS A 418 -21.43 14.31 7.17
CA LYS A 418 -20.97 14.61 5.81
C LYS A 418 -19.47 14.90 5.88
N VAL A 419 -18.65 13.86 5.95
CA VAL A 419 -17.21 13.93 5.80
C VAL A 419 -17.05 14.26 4.33
N ASP A 420 -16.48 15.44 4.06
CA ASP A 420 -15.96 15.75 2.76
C ASP A 420 -14.78 14.78 2.58
N ILE A 421 -15.07 13.57 2.08
CA ILE A 421 -14.09 12.51 1.94
C ILE A 421 -13.08 12.99 0.89
N ASP A 422 -11.81 13.13 1.28
CA ASP A 422 -10.71 13.51 0.40
C ASP A 422 -10.67 12.60 -0.85
N GLU A 423 -10.16 13.09 -1.98
CA GLU A 423 -10.10 12.28 -3.23
C GLU A 423 -9.35 10.96 -3.05
N THR A 424 -8.32 10.92 -2.21
CA THR A 424 -7.55 9.72 -1.84
C THR A 424 -8.38 8.70 -1.06
N ASP A 425 -9.27 9.16 -0.18
CA ASP A 425 -10.17 8.29 0.58
C ASP A 425 -11.32 7.77 -0.31
N LYS A 426 -11.73 8.55 -1.33
CA LYS A 426 -12.70 8.09 -2.35
C LYS A 426 -12.14 6.97 -3.23
N GLU A 427 -10.88 7.04 -3.62
CA GLU A 427 -10.20 5.96 -4.36
C GLU A 427 -10.00 4.72 -3.48
N THR A 428 -9.53 4.93 -2.24
CA THR A 428 -9.32 3.85 -1.26
C THR A 428 -10.60 3.06 -0.99
N THR A 429 -11.70 3.76 -0.69
CA THR A 429 -13.00 3.12 -0.42
C THR A 429 -13.57 2.43 -1.66
N ASN A 430 -13.40 3.01 -2.85
CA ASN A 430 -13.78 2.37 -4.12
C ASN A 430 -13.03 1.06 -4.34
N LEU A 431 -11.69 1.06 -4.17
CA LEU A 431 -10.86 -0.14 -4.28
C LEU A 431 -11.24 -1.17 -3.22
N LEU A 432 -11.49 -0.76 -1.97
CA LEU A 432 -11.87 -1.70 -0.90
C LEU A 432 -13.19 -2.41 -1.22
N VAL A 433 -14.20 -1.69 -1.73
CA VAL A 433 -15.45 -2.29 -2.20
C VAL A 433 -15.20 -3.20 -3.40
N PHE A 434 -14.36 -2.78 -4.36
CA PHE A 434 -13.99 -3.63 -5.49
C PHE A 434 -13.33 -4.95 -5.04
N LEU A 435 -12.32 -4.89 -4.17
CA LEU A 435 -11.64 -6.08 -3.62
C LEU A 435 -12.62 -6.97 -2.86
N LEU A 436 -13.52 -6.39 -2.05
CA LEU A 436 -14.54 -7.15 -1.33
C LEU A 436 -15.44 -7.92 -2.29
N MET A 437 -15.93 -7.27 -3.35
CA MET A 437 -16.78 -7.95 -4.34
C MET A 437 -16.02 -9.05 -5.09
N GLN A 438 -14.73 -8.87 -5.36
CA GLN A 438 -13.87 -9.90 -5.94
C GLN A 438 -13.69 -11.09 -4.99
N PHE A 439 -13.49 -10.84 -3.69
CA PHE A 439 -13.43 -11.86 -2.65
C PHE A 439 -14.77 -12.60 -2.50
N LEU A 440 -15.90 -11.87 -2.44
CA LEU A 440 -17.24 -12.45 -2.37
C LEU A 440 -17.58 -13.33 -3.58
N SER A 441 -16.93 -13.12 -4.73
CA SER A 441 -17.12 -13.96 -5.92
C SER A 441 -16.42 -15.32 -5.82
N ARG A 442 -15.53 -15.55 -4.84
CA ARG A 442 -14.79 -16.80 -4.64
C ARG A 442 -15.52 -17.73 -3.67
N SER A 443 -16.30 -18.67 -4.19
CA SER A 443 -17.09 -19.60 -3.36
C SER A 443 -16.25 -20.47 -2.41
N ASP A 444 -15.00 -20.74 -2.75
CA ASP A 444 -14.05 -21.51 -1.95
C ASP A 444 -13.45 -20.72 -0.77
N GLN A 445 -13.52 -19.39 -0.81
CA GLN A 445 -12.94 -18.49 0.19
C GLN A 445 -14.00 -17.73 0.98
N ALA A 446 -15.02 -17.21 0.28
CA ALA A 446 -16.14 -16.49 0.86
C ALA A 446 -17.37 -17.40 0.87
N HIS A 447 -17.67 -18.01 2.01
CA HIS A 447 -18.91 -18.74 2.23
C HIS A 447 -19.41 -18.47 3.65
N PRO A 448 -20.73 -18.61 3.89
CA PRO A 448 -21.28 -18.51 5.23
C PRO A 448 -20.58 -19.51 6.15
N SER A 449 -20.07 -19.02 7.28
CA SER A 449 -19.40 -19.87 8.27
C SER A 449 -20.39 -20.31 9.35
N GLU A 450 -20.28 -21.56 9.80
CA GLU A 450 -21.00 -22.05 10.99
C GLU A 450 -20.33 -21.62 12.30
N ASP A 451 -19.06 -21.19 12.23
CA ASP A 451 -18.35 -20.65 13.38
C ASP A 451 -18.91 -19.27 13.75
N LYS A 452 -19.41 -19.15 14.98
CA LYS A 452 -20.07 -17.93 15.48
C LYS A 452 -19.16 -16.71 15.45
N ALA A 453 -17.85 -16.87 15.69
CA ALA A 453 -16.92 -15.76 15.66
C ALA A 453 -16.74 -15.24 14.23
N THR A 454 -16.49 -16.15 13.28
CA THR A 454 -16.39 -15.83 11.86
C THR A 454 -17.68 -15.22 11.32
N GLN A 455 -18.84 -15.75 11.70
CA GLN A 455 -20.14 -15.22 11.28
C GLN A 455 -20.33 -13.76 11.74
N ARG A 456 -19.94 -13.43 12.97
CA ARG A 456 -19.97 -12.03 13.45
C ARG A 456 -19.08 -11.12 12.61
N THR A 457 -17.87 -11.57 12.28
CA THR A 457 -16.96 -10.83 11.39
C THR A 457 -17.61 -10.60 10.02
N GLN A 458 -18.25 -11.62 9.44
CA GLN A 458 -18.97 -11.52 8.17
C GLN A 458 -20.09 -10.47 8.24
N ASP A 459 -20.93 -10.55 9.27
CA ASP A 459 -22.06 -9.65 9.47
C ASP A 459 -21.60 -8.18 9.63
N LEU A 460 -20.50 -7.95 10.37
CA LEU A 460 -19.90 -6.63 10.53
C LEU A 460 -19.36 -6.08 9.20
N VAL A 461 -18.61 -6.89 8.45
CA VAL A 461 -18.09 -6.50 7.13
C VAL A 461 -19.21 -6.11 6.17
N LEU A 462 -20.28 -6.91 6.11
CA LEU A 462 -21.44 -6.63 5.27
C LEU A 462 -22.20 -5.39 5.74
N LYS A 463 -22.36 -5.20 7.06
CA LYS A 463 -22.93 -3.99 7.64
C LYS A 463 -22.14 -2.74 7.24
N HIS A 464 -20.81 -2.79 7.32
CA HIS A 464 -19.94 -1.68 6.90
C HIS A 464 -20.03 -1.39 5.41
N LEU A 465 -20.09 -2.43 4.56
CA LEU A 465 -20.32 -2.28 3.12
C LEU A 465 -21.62 -1.51 2.85
N PHE A 466 -22.74 -1.94 3.42
CA PHE A 466 -24.03 -1.29 3.18
C PHE A 466 -24.12 0.11 3.78
N GLN A 467 -23.46 0.35 4.92
CA GLN A 467 -23.31 1.69 5.47
C GLN A 467 -22.61 2.63 4.48
N LEU A 468 -21.52 2.18 3.82
CA LEU A 468 -20.83 2.96 2.78
C LEU A 468 -21.69 3.19 1.53
N LEU A 469 -22.63 2.28 1.25
CA LEU A 469 -23.61 2.42 0.17
C LEU A 469 -24.80 3.33 0.55
N GLY A 470 -24.78 3.92 1.74
CA GLY A 470 -25.81 4.86 2.20
C GLY A 470 -26.98 4.21 2.93
N TYR A 471 -26.93 2.90 3.20
CA TYR A 471 -28.00 2.13 3.83
C TYR A 471 -27.63 1.72 5.26
N ASN A 472 -28.44 2.15 6.24
CA ASN A 472 -28.29 1.74 7.62
C ASN A 472 -29.07 0.44 7.84
N CYS A 473 -28.37 -0.69 8.02
CA CYS A 473 -29.00 -2.00 8.21
C CYS A 473 -29.79 -2.12 9.54
N ASN A 474 -29.43 -1.36 10.57
CA ASN A 474 -30.09 -1.42 11.88
C ASN A 474 -31.45 -0.71 11.84
N GLU A 475 -31.46 0.51 11.33
CA GLU A 475 -32.65 1.39 11.32
C GLU A 475 -33.44 1.29 10.01
N LYS A 476 -32.94 0.53 9.02
CA LYS A 476 -33.58 0.26 7.72
C LYS A 476 -33.97 1.51 6.92
N TYR A 477 -33.11 2.52 6.91
CA TYR A 477 -33.29 3.75 6.10
C TYR A 477 -32.00 4.17 5.38
N PHE A 478 -32.17 5.07 4.41
CA PHE A 478 -31.09 5.63 3.64
C PHE A 478 -30.72 7.02 4.14
N HIS A 479 -29.42 7.27 4.36
CA HIS A 479 -28.91 8.59 4.75
C HIS A 479 -28.34 9.37 3.55
N VAL A 480 -28.29 8.76 2.36
CA VAL A 480 -27.80 9.36 1.12
C VAL A 480 -28.95 9.50 0.12
N SER A 481 -29.08 10.67 -0.50
CA SER A 481 -30.09 10.87 -1.55
C SER A 481 -29.81 9.97 -2.77
N PRO A 482 -30.84 9.55 -3.53
CA PRO A 482 -30.65 8.78 -4.76
C PRO A 482 -29.65 9.42 -5.72
N HIS A 483 -29.71 10.74 -5.91
CA HIS A 483 -28.81 11.46 -6.81
C HIS A 483 -27.33 11.35 -6.40
N ALA A 484 -27.04 11.48 -5.10
CA ALA A 484 -25.68 11.37 -4.59
C ALA A 484 -25.18 9.92 -4.67
N MET A 485 -26.04 8.93 -4.39
CA MET A 485 -25.69 7.51 -4.50
C MET A 485 -25.29 7.13 -5.94
N ARG A 486 -26.00 7.65 -6.96
CA ARG A 486 -25.65 7.42 -8.38
C ARG A 486 -24.28 7.96 -8.80
N LYS A 487 -23.77 8.95 -8.08
CA LYS A 487 -22.46 9.55 -8.31
C LYS A 487 -21.37 8.94 -7.43
N SER A 488 -21.73 8.06 -6.51
CA SER A 488 -20.79 7.42 -5.59
C SER A 488 -19.90 6.42 -6.33
N SER A 489 -18.59 6.59 -6.21
CA SER A 489 -17.60 5.64 -6.74
C SER A 489 -17.78 4.26 -6.12
N MET A 490 -18.03 4.18 -4.82
CA MET A 490 -18.25 2.92 -4.08
C MET A 490 -19.46 2.17 -4.62
N PHE A 491 -20.56 2.88 -4.87
CA PHE A 491 -21.76 2.29 -5.46
C PHE A 491 -21.49 1.74 -6.87
N ASN A 492 -20.74 2.48 -7.69
CA ASN A 492 -20.38 2.02 -9.03
C ASN A 492 -19.49 0.76 -8.99
N ALA A 493 -18.53 0.69 -8.06
CA ALA A 493 -17.71 -0.51 -7.86
C ALA A 493 -18.56 -1.71 -7.42
N PHE A 494 -19.48 -1.51 -6.47
CA PHE A 494 -20.42 -2.55 -6.03
C PHE A 494 -21.26 -3.07 -7.21
N MET A 495 -21.93 -2.17 -7.93
CA MET A 495 -22.81 -2.53 -9.05
C MET A 495 -22.08 -3.20 -10.21
N ALA A 496 -20.85 -2.77 -10.52
CA ALA A 496 -20.07 -3.37 -11.60
C ALA A 496 -19.67 -4.82 -11.32
N ASN A 497 -19.57 -5.22 -10.05
CA ASN A 497 -19.11 -6.54 -9.64
C ASN A 497 -20.22 -7.44 -9.08
N LEU A 498 -21.40 -6.88 -8.76
CA LEU A 498 -22.54 -7.64 -8.26
C LEU A 498 -22.94 -8.82 -9.16
N PRO A 499 -23.00 -8.71 -10.51
CA PRO A 499 -23.33 -9.86 -11.35
C PRO A 499 -22.35 -11.02 -11.19
N GLN A 500 -21.06 -10.73 -11.00
CA GLN A 500 -20.04 -11.76 -10.80
C GLN A 500 -20.26 -12.51 -9.48
N VAL A 501 -20.61 -11.81 -8.40
CA VAL A 501 -20.92 -12.44 -7.10
C VAL A 501 -22.14 -13.34 -7.21
N LEU A 502 -23.22 -12.85 -7.84
CA LEU A 502 -24.46 -13.61 -7.98
C LEU A 502 -24.27 -14.89 -8.83
N ASP A 503 -23.42 -14.82 -9.85
CA ASP A 503 -23.15 -15.94 -10.77
C ASP A 503 -22.15 -16.96 -10.17
N GLN A 504 -21.02 -16.48 -9.64
CA GLN A 504 -19.92 -17.34 -9.18
C GLN A 504 -20.09 -17.80 -7.73
N ASN A 505 -20.86 -17.08 -6.92
CA ASN A 505 -21.10 -17.38 -5.51
C ASN A 505 -22.53 -17.04 -5.08
N HIS A 506 -23.49 -17.77 -5.65
CA HIS A 506 -24.92 -17.60 -5.37
C HIS A 506 -25.28 -17.71 -3.87
N VAL A 507 -24.50 -18.45 -3.07
CA VAL A 507 -24.74 -18.57 -1.62
C VAL A 507 -24.52 -17.22 -0.93
N MET A 508 -23.34 -16.60 -1.14
CA MET A 508 -23.10 -15.25 -0.63
C MET A 508 -23.99 -14.20 -1.30
N GLY A 509 -24.28 -14.38 -2.59
CA GLY A 509 -25.26 -13.57 -3.32
C GLY A 509 -26.63 -13.54 -2.65
N GLY A 510 -27.11 -14.69 -2.17
CA GLY A 510 -28.34 -14.81 -1.38
C GLY A 510 -28.26 -14.06 -0.05
N SER A 511 -27.13 -14.14 0.66
CA SER A 511 -26.92 -13.43 1.93
C SER A 511 -26.98 -11.91 1.81
N ILE A 512 -26.59 -11.35 0.66
CA ILE A 512 -26.62 -9.90 0.41
C ILE A 512 -27.85 -9.45 -0.39
N ALA A 513 -28.74 -10.35 -0.80
CA ALA A 513 -29.82 -10.05 -1.75
C ALA A 513 -30.82 -9.01 -1.21
N GLU A 514 -31.32 -9.18 0.01
CA GLU A 514 -32.29 -8.27 0.63
C GLU A 514 -31.79 -6.82 0.70
N PRO A 515 -30.64 -6.51 1.33
CA PRO A 515 -30.13 -5.14 1.37
C PRO A 515 -29.75 -4.62 -0.03
N THR A 516 -29.28 -5.48 -0.94
CA THR A 516 -29.02 -5.09 -2.32
C THR A 516 -30.28 -4.63 -3.05
N LEU A 517 -31.40 -5.35 -2.90
CA LEU A 517 -32.67 -4.98 -3.52
C LEU A 517 -33.19 -3.64 -2.99
N LEU A 518 -33.04 -3.37 -1.69
CA LEU A 518 -33.40 -2.07 -1.10
C LEU A 518 -32.56 -0.94 -1.70
N VAL A 519 -31.25 -1.14 -1.83
CA VAL A 519 -30.34 -0.16 -2.46
C VAL A 519 -30.74 0.09 -3.92
N LEU A 520 -31.09 -0.96 -4.66
CA LEU A 520 -31.54 -0.85 -6.06
C LEU A 520 -32.89 -0.14 -6.21
N GLN A 521 -33.83 -0.35 -5.30
CA GLN A 521 -35.12 0.36 -5.28
C GLN A 521 -34.93 1.87 -5.12
N VAL A 522 -33.95 2.30 -4.34
CA VAL A 522 -33.62 3.72 -4.18
C VAL A 522 -32.88 4.27 -5.41
N PHE A 523 -32.08 3.45 -6.09
CA PHE A 523 -31.35 3.82 -7.31
C PHE A 523 -32.27 4.03 -8.52
N ILE A 524 -33.27 3.17 -8.68
CA ILE A 524 -34.29 3.21 -9.73
C ILE A 524 -35.51 3.93 -9.15
N PRO A 525 -35.61 5.27 -9.23
CA PRO A 525 -36.89 5.89 -8.92
C PRO A 525 -37.88 5.36 -9.95
N PHE A 526 -38.82 4.52 -9.51
CA PHE A 526 -40.08 4.41 -10.21
C PHE A 526 -40.63 5.83 -10.25
N SER A 527 -40.61 6.44 -11.43
CA SER A 527 -41.45 7.60 -11.70
C SER A 527 -42.87 7.07 -11.63
N ASN A 528 -43.49 7.15 -10.45
CA ASN A 528 -44.93 7.05 -10.31
C ASN A 528 -45.57 8.34 -10.80
#